data_AF-A0A097EG09-F1
#
_entry.id   AF-A0A097EG09-F1
#
_cell.length_a   1.000
_cell.length_b   1.000
_cell.length_c   1.000
_cell.angle_alpha   90.00
_cell.angle_beta   90.00
_cell.angle_gamma   90.00
#
_symmetry.space_group_name_H-M   'P 1'
#
loop_
_entity.id
_entity.type
_entity.pdbx_description
1 polymer ?
#
loop_
_entity_poly.entity_id
_entity_poly.type
_entity_poly.pdbx_seq_one_letter_code
_entity_poly.pdbx_strand_id
1 'polypeptide(L)'
;MFDIAPSEFLLVAFVALVVIGPKDLPKAMRVVGYWVGKARGVARSFRQGFDNMVREAELEEMEKRWAAENARIMAEHPVSSEAESVAAAEPVAAADPAGQAEPDAPVMVEKPVVTPAPEHKPAPHPDTTPS
;
A
#
# COMPACT_ATOMS: atom_id res chain seq x y z
N MET A 1 16.63 -29.89 -10.54
CA MET A 1 17.44 -29.47 -11.72
C MET A 1 18.07 -28.09 -11.58
N PHE A 2 17.93 -27.42 -10.42
CA PHE A 2 18.71 -26.22 -10.08
C PHE A 2 19.46 -26.48 -8.77
N ASP A 3 20.59 -27.16 -8.87
CA ASP A 3 21.50 -27.37 -7.75
C ASP A 3 22.56 -26.26 -7.81
N ILE A 4 22.15 -25.02 -7.50
CA ILE A 4 23.09 -23.90 -7.41
C ILE A 4 23.64 -23.95 -6.00
N ALA A 5 24.72 -24.69 -5.82
CA ALA A 5 25.41 -24.73 -4.55
C ALA A 5 26.19 -23.43 -4.34
N PRO A 6 26.62 -23.13 -3.10
CA PRO A 6 27.41 -21.94 -2.80
C PRO A 6 28.71 -21.84 -3.64
N SER A 7 29.25 -22.97 -4.08
CA SER A 7 30.42 -23.06 -4.97
C SER A 7 30.18 -22.43 -6.34
N GLU A 8 29.02 -22.68 -6.95
CA GLU A 8 28.65 -22.16 -8.26
C GLU A 8 28.51 -20.63 -8.22
N PHE A 9 27.96 -20.10 -7.12
CA PHE A 9 27.92 -18.65 -6.90
C PHE A 9 29.33 -18.04 -6.82
N LEU A 10 30.26 -18.71 -6.12
CA LEU A 10 31.67 -18.27 -6.05
C LEU A 10 32.34 -18.29 -7.43
N LEU A 11 32.11 -19.33 -8.22
CA LEU A 11 32.64 -19.43 -9.58
C LEU A 11 32.11 -18.30 -10.47
N VAL A 12 30.79 -18.03 -10.44
CA VAL A 12 30.19 -16.93 -11.20
C VAL A 12 30.72 -15.58 -10.73
N ALA A 13 30.87 -15.37 -9.41
CA ALA A 13 31.46 -14.14 -8.88
C ALA A 13 32.91 -13.95 -9.35
N PHE A 14 33.71 -15.02 -9.38
CA PHE A 14 35.07 -14.98 -9.90
C PHE A 14 35.11 -14.62 -11.39
N VAL A 15 34.29 -15.29 -12.22
CA VAL A 15 34.18 -14.97 -13.65
C VAL A 15 33.72 -13.53 -13.86
N ALA A 16 32.74 -13.05 -13.10
CA ALA A 16 32.28 -11.67 -13.16
C ALA A 16 33.40 -10.67 -12.81
N LEU A 17 34.23 -10.96 -11.82
CA LEU A 17 35.39 -10.13 -11.47
C LEU A 17 36.42 -10.09 -12.60
N VAL A 18 36.66 -11.20 -13.31
CA VAL A 18 37.60 -11.25 -14.43
C VAL A 18 37.06 -10.51 -15.66
N VAL A 19 35.78 -10.71 -16.00
CA VAL A 19 35.17 -10.16 -17.21
C VAL A 19 34.85 -8.68 -17.08
N ILE A 20 34.25 -8.28 -15.96
CA ILE A 20 33.84 -6.89 -15.71
C ILE A 20 34.99 -6.11 -15.08
N GLY A 21 35.85 -6.78 -14.29
CA GLY A 21 36.89 -6.14 -13.51
C GLY A 21 36.42 -5.82 -12.07
N PRO A 22 37.30 -5.96 -11.06
CA PRO A 22 36.96 -5.74 -9.65
C PRO A 22 36.57 -4.30 -9.32
N LYS A 23 37.00 -3.32 -10.13
CA LYS A 23 36.70 -1.90 -9.93
C LYS A 23 35.35 -1.48 -10.53
N ASP A 24 34.88 -2.20 -11.54
CA ASP A 24 33.65 -1.87 -12.25
C ASP A 24 32.46 -2.70 -11.79
N LEU A 25 32.69 -3.88 -11.20
CA LEU A 25 31.64 -4.68 -10.55
C LEU A 25 30.84 -3.89 -9.50
N PRO A 26 31.45 -3.09 -8.59
CA PRO A 26 30.70 -2.25 -7.65
C PRO A 26 29.85 -1.18 -8.32
N LYS A 27 30.26 -0.67 -9.50
CA LYS A 27 29.45 0.28 -10.27
C LYS A 27 28.28 -0.43 -10.94
N ALA A 28 28.53 -1.59 -11.56
CA ALA A 28 27.50 -2.42 -12.18
C ALA A 28 26.42 -2.86 -11.17
N MET A 29 26.80 -3.29 -9.97
CA MET A 29 25.86 -3.64 -8.90
C MET A 29 24.96 -2.47 -8.51
N ARG A 30 25.48 -1.22 -8.49
CA ARG A 30 24.67 -0.03 -8.21
C ARG A 30 23.63 0.21 -9.31
N VAL A 31 24.01 0.03 -10.57
CA VAL A 31 23.09 0.19 -11.71
C VAL A 31 22.00 -0.88 -11.67
N VAL A 32 22.38 -2.15 -11.53
CA VAL A 32 21.42 -3.27 -11.40
C VAL A 32 20.51 -3.04 -10.19
N GLY A 33 21.08 -2.69 -9.04
CA GLY A 33 20.33 -2.41 -7.82
C GLY A 33 19.34 -1.26 -7.97
N TYR A 34 19.72 -0.19 -8.67
CA TYR A 34 18.82 0.92 -9.00
C TYR A 34 17.62 0.46 -9.84
N TRP A 35 17.87 -0.31 -10.91
CA TRP A 35 16.81 -0.84 -11.77
C TRP A 35 15.89 -1.80 -11.04
N VAL A 36 16.45 -2.74 -10.27
CA VAL A 36 15.68 -3.67 -9.42
C VAL A 36 14.86 -2.91 -8.38
N GLY A 37 15.43 -1.89 -7.75
CA GLY A 37 14.73 -1.04 -6.78
C GLY A 37 13.55 -0.30 -7.40
N LYS A 38 13.75 0.28 -8.60
CA LYS A 38 12.68 0.95 -9.36
C LYS A 38 11.57 -0.02 -9.77
N ALA A 39 11.93 -1.19 -10.29
CA ALA A 39 10.98 -2.24 -10.64
C ALA A 39 10.18 -2.71 -9.41
N ARG A 40 10.84 -2.85 -8.25
CA ARG A 40 10.18 -3.23 -7.00
C ARG A 40 9.24 -2.15 -6.46
N GLY A 41 9.60 -0.87 -6.63
CA GLY A 41 8.72 0.25 -6.32
C GLY A 41 7.45 0.21 -7.19
N VAL A 42 7.63 0.05 -8.50
CA VAL A 42 6.55 -0.08 -9.48
C VAL A 42 5.66 -1.29 -9.18
N ALA A 43 6.23 -2.46 -8.89
CA ALA A 43 5.49 -3.66 -8.50
C ALA A 43 4.67 -3.46 -7.21
N ARG A 44 5.15 -2.65 -6.26
CA ARG A 44 4.40 -2.32 -5.05
C ARG A 44 3.17 -1.45 -5.36
N SER A 45 3.32 -0.48 -6.28
CA SER A 45 2.19 0.32 -6.78
C SER A 45 1.20 -0.52 -7.58
N PHE A 46 1.68 -1.47 -8.38
CA PHE A 46 0.81 -2.43 -9.07
C PHE A 46 0.05 -3.34 -8.11
N ARG A 47 0.67 -3.78 -7.01
CA ARG A 47 -0.03 -4.55 -5.98
C ARG A 47 -1.21 -3.75 -5.40
N GLN A 48 -0.98 -2.49 -5.06
CA GLN A 48 -2.01 -1.59 -4.53
C GLN A 48 -3.11 -1.29 -5.57
N GLY A 49 -2.73 -1.05 -6.82
CA GLY A 49 -3.70 -0.83 -7.90
C GLY A 49 -4.49 -2.09 -8.28
N PHE A 50 -3.83 -3.24 -8.27
CA PHE A 50 -4.45 -4.54 -8.53
C PHE A 50 -5.40 -4.95 -7.40
N ASP A 51 -5.05 -4.73 -6.13
CA ASP A 51 -5.96 -4.98 -5.01
C ASP A 51 -7.24 -4.13 -5.14
N ASN A 52 -7.14 -2.88 -5.60
CA ASN A 52 -8.32 -2.06 -5.88
C ASN A 52 -9.12 -2.58 -7.09
N MET A 53 -8.43 -2.98 -8.17
CA MET A 53 -9.09 -3.50 -9.37
C MET A 53 -9.75 -4.86 -9.15
N VAL A 54 -9.15 -5.72 -8.32
CA VAL A 54 -9.73 -6.99 -7.88
C VAL A 54 -10.92 -6.73 -6.98
N ARG A 55 -10.85 -5.77 -6.06
CA ARG A 55 -12.01 -5.36 -5.26
C ARG A 55 -13.15 -4.90 -6.16
N GLU A 56 -12.86 -4.11 -7.19
CA GLU A 56 -13.85 -3.66 -8.18
C GLU A 56 -14.41 -4.83 -9.01
N ALA A 57 -13.55 -5.75 -9.46
CA ALA A 57 -13.98 -6.93 -10.22
C ALA A 57 -14.79 -7.92 -9.37
N GLU A 58 -14.45 -8.09 -8.08
CA GLU A 58 -15.24 -8.85 -7.11
C GLU A 58 -16.59 -8.17 -6.86
N LEU A 59 -16.64 -6.83 -6.85
CA LEU A 59 -17.89 -6.08 -6.69
C LEU A 59 -18.81 -6.23 -7.91
N GLU A 60 -18.27 -6.14 -9.13
CA GLU A 60 -19.03 -6.32 -10.37
C GLU A 60 -19.60 -7.74 -10.49
N GLU A 61 -18.84 -8.74 -10.02
CA GLU A 61 -19.29 -10.14 -10.00
C GLU A 61 -20.30 -10.42 -8.86
N MET A 62 -20.18 -9.72 -7.72
CA MET A 62 -21.16 -9.76 -6.62
C MET A 62 -22.48 -9.09 -7.00
N GLU A 63 -22.47 -7.93 -7.66
CA GLU A 63 -23.68 -7.26 -8.16
C GLU A 63 -24.45 -8.14 -9.14
N LYS A 64 -23.74 -8.82 -10.04
CA LYS A 64 -24.36 -9.72 -11.01
C LYS A 64 -25.06 -10.91 -10.33
N ARG A 65 -24.44 -11.46 -9.28
CA ARG A 65 -25.05 -12.53 -8.47
C ARG A 65 -26.24 -12.03 -7.67
N TRP A 66 -26.13 -10.85 -7.06
CA TRP A 66 -27.23 -10.22 -6.31
C TRP A 66 -28.42 -9.91 -7.21
N ALA A 67 -28.19 -9.35 -8.40
CA ALA A 67 -29.24 -9.07 -9.37
C ALA A 67 -29.94 -10.35 -9.87
N ALA A 68 -29.18 -11.41 -10.13
CA ALA A 68 -29.74 -12.70 -10.53
C ALA A 68 -30.58 -13.35 -9.41
N GLU A 69 -30.09 -13.31 -8.16
CA GLU A 69 -30.83 -13.85 -7.02
C GLU A 69 -32.07 -13.01 -6.70
N ASN A 70 -31.98 -11.68 -6.78
CA ASN A 70 -33.12 -10.79 -6.55
C ASN A 70 -34.19 -10.96 -7.65
N ALA A 71 -33.79 -11.13 -8.92
CA ALA A 71 -34.70 -11.43 -10.02
C ALA A 71 -35.41 -12.79 -9.83
N ARG A 72 -34.68 -13.78 -9.30
CA ARG A 72 -35.24 -15.08 -8.95
C ARG A 72 -36.24 -14.97 -7.79
N ILE A 73 -35.90 -14.26 -6.72
CA ILE A 73 -36.80 -14.01 -5.58
C ILE A 73 -38.07 -13.27 -6.04
N MET A 74 -37.95 -12.27 -6.91
CA MET A 74 -39.11 -11.54 -7.46
C MET A 74 -39.97 -12.40 -8.40
N ALA A 75 -39.38 -13.38 -9.08
CA ALA A 75 -40.11 -14.35 -9.90
C ALA A 75 -40.80 -15.43 -9.07
N GLU A 76 -40.19 -15.86 -7.96
CA GLU A 76 -40.73 -16.83 -7.01
C GLU A 76 -41.78 -16.21 -6.06
N HIS A 77 -41.61 -14.92 -5.72
CA HIS A 77 -42.54 -14.11 -4.94
C HIS A 77 -43.01 -12.91 -5.75
N PRO A 78 -43.90 -13.10 -6.76
CA PRO A 78 -44.57 -11.97 -7.38
C PRO A 78 -45.32 -11.23 -6.27
N VAL A 79 -45.04 -9.94 -6.11
CA VAL A 79 -45.75 -9.01 -5.21
C VAL A 79 -47.23 -8.95 -5.60
N SER A 80 -47.94 -9.98 -5.19
CA SER A 80 -49.37 -10.17 -5.33
C SER A 80 -49.83 -10.68 -3.97
N SER A 81 -50.58 -9.85 -3.26
CA SER A 81 -51.47 -10.15 -2.14
C SER A 81 -51.03 -9.99 -0.67
N GLU A 82 -49.74 -9.90 -0.29
CA GLU A 82 -49.43 -9.79 1.16
C GLU A 82 -49.34 -8.34 1.70
N ALA A 83 -49.21 -7.33 0.84
CA ALA A 83 -49.09 -5.92 1.29
C ALA A 83 -50.42 -5.32 1.80
N GLU A 84 -51.55 -5.99 1.57
CA GLU A 84 -52.87 -5.52 2.00
C GLU A 84 -53.21 -5.93 3.45
N SER A 85 -52.47 -6.88 4.04
CA SER A 85 -52.74 -7.37 5.40
C SER A 85 -52.00 -6.62 6.51
N VAL A 86 -51.01 -5.78 6.19
CA VAL A 86 -50.20 -5.05 7.18
C VAL A 86 -50.63 -3.59 7.35
N ALA A 87 -51.49 -3.06 6.48
CA ALA A 87 -52.01 -1.69 6.58
C ALA A 87 -53.09 -1.50 7.66
N ALA A 88 -53.51 -2.58 8.35
CA ALA A 88 -54.56 -2.54 9.37
C ALA A 88 -54.04 -2.48 10.83
N ALA A 89 -52.74 -2.33 11.07
CA ALA A 89 -52.18 -2.22 12.42
C ALA A 89 -51.52 -0.85 12.65
N GLU A 90 -52.34 0.10 13.09
CA GLU A 90 -51.93 1.41 13.61
C GLU A 90 -51.22 1.30 15.00
N PRO A 91 -50.56 2.38 15.48
CA PRO A 91 -49.21 2.34 16.04
C PRO A 91 -49.15 2.07 17.54
N VAL A 92 -48.06 1.43 18.00
CA VAL A 92 -47.74 1.34 19.43
C VAL A 92 -46.61 2.31 19.77
N ALA A 93 -46.96 3.23 20.66
CA ALA A 93 -46.14 4.32 21.14
C ALA A 93 -44.92 3.88 21.97
N ALA A 94 -43.90 4.73 21.90
CA ALA A 94 -42.96 5.12 22.94
C ALA A 94 -42.11 4.03 23.62
N ALA A 95 -40.79 4.09 23.40
CA ALA A 95 -39.81 4.02 24.50
C ALA A 95 -38.45 4.50 24.00
N ASP A 96 -38.11 5.72 24.41
CA ASP A 96 -36.80 6.34 24.34
C ASP A 96 -35.97 5.87 25.55
N PRO A 97 -34.73 5.36 25.38
CA PRO A 97 -33.76 5.41 26.46
C PRO A 97 -32.53 6.19 26.01
N ALA A 98 -32.47 7.39 26.56
CA ALA A 98 -31.28 8.18 26.91
C ALA A 98 -29.97 7.39 27.01
N GLY A 99 -28.91 7.92 26.39
CA GLY A 99 -27.54 7.45 26.60
C GLY A 99 -26.46 8.16 25.78
N GLN A 100 -26.15 9.41 26.14
CA GLN A 100 -24.84 10.07 26.03
C GLN A 100 -24.12 10.03 24.66
N ALA A 101 -24.21 11.12 23.91
CA ALA A 101 -23.32 11.42 22.79
C ALA A 101 -22.49 12.68 23.11
N GLU A 102 -21.23 12.50 23.52
CA GLU A 102 -20.17 13.49 23.37
C GLU A 102 -19.09 12.89 22.47
N PRO A 103 -18.86 13.42 21.26
CA PRO A 103 -17.76 12.98 20.41
C PRO A 103 -16.49 13.72 20.86
N ASP A 104 -15.64 13.04 21.61
CA ASP A 104 -14.32 13.55 21.97
C ASP A 104 -13.47 13.65 20.69
N ALA A 105 -13.15 14.89 20.30
CA ALA A 105 -12.45 15.21 19.06
C ALA A 105 -10.98 14.74 19.13
N PRO A 106 -10.39 14.24 18.03
CA PRO A 106 -9.00 13.77 18.07
C PRO A 106 -8.02 14.92 18.33
N VAL A 107 -7.19 14.74 19.36
CA VAL A 107 -6.13 15.66 19.78
C VAL A 107 -5.13 15.87 18.64
N MET A 108 -5.00 17.13 18.20
CA MET A 108 -4.02 17.54 17.18
C MET A 108 -2.63 17.57 17.80
N VAL A 109 -1.72 16.70 17.35
CA VAL A 109 -0.31 16.73 17.77
C VAL A 109 0.43 17.82 16.99
N GLU A 110 1.07 18.72 17.72
CA GLU A 110 1.77 19.89 17.20
C GLU A 110 3.00 19.53 16.36
N LYS A 111 3.22 20.27 15.27
CA LYS A 111 4.28 20.01 14.28
C LYS A 111 5.67 20.34 14.86
N PRO A 112 6.67 19.45 14.76
CA PRO A 112 8.00 19.71 15.31
C PRO A 112 8.74 20.80 14.51
N VAL A 113 9.23 21.82 15.22
CA VAL A 113 10.07 22.89 14.67
C VAL A 113 11.51 22.41 14.61
N VAL A 114 12.13 22.46 13.43
CA VAL A 114 13.54 22.15 13.21
C VAL A 114 14.36 23.43 13.31
N THR A 115 15.19 23.56 14.34
CA THR A 115 16.22 24.61 14.42
C THR A 115 17.47 24.17 13.64
N PRO A 116 18.06 25.04 12.81
CA PRO A 116 19.30 24.72 12.11
C PRO A 116 20.50 24.68 13.07
N ALA A 117 21.37 23.69 12.89
CA ALA A 117 22.61 23.51 13.64
C ALA A 117 23.64 24.63 13.31
N PRO A 118 24.50 25.05 14.27
CA PRO A 118 25.43 26.15 14.07
C PRO A 118 26.53 25.78 13.05
N GLU A 119 26.79 26.70 12.12
CA GLU A 119 27.85 26.60 11.09
C GLU A 119 29.24 26.53 11.73
N HIS A 120 30.02 25.50 11.34
CA HIS A 120 31.40 25.33 11.76
C HIS A 120 32.32 26.22 10.90
N LYS A 121 32.86 27.29 11.50
CA LYS A 121 33.83 28.20 10.87
C LYS A 121 35.18 27.48 10.67
N PRO A 122 35.78 27.45 9.48
CA PRO A 122 37.12 26.88 9.29
C PRO A 122 38.17 27.76 9.99
N ALA A 123 39.08 27.13 10.74
CA ALA A 123 40.24 27.79 11.36
C ALA A 123 41.28 28.16 10.28
N PRO A 124 42.04 29.26 10.46
CA PRO A 124 43.03 29.72 9.48
C PRO A 124 44.26 28.82 9.48
N HIS A 125 44.74 28.43 8.29
CA HIS A 125 46.02 27.75 8.11
C HIS A 125 47.19 28.72 8.29
N PRO A 126 48.30 28.31 8.93
CA PRO A 126 49.48 29.15 9.07
C PRO A 126 50.26 29.27 7.75
N ASP A 127 50.68 30.50 7.46
CA ASP A 127 51.49 30.91 6.31
C ASP A 127 52.78 30.09 6.18
N THR A 128 53.11 29.70 4.94
CA THR A 128 54.48 29.32 4.57
C THR A 128 54.99 30.32 3.54
N THR A 129 55.77 31.29 4.02
CA THR A 129 56.59 32.19 3.21
C THR A 129 57.82 31.44 2.70
N PRO A 130 58.20 31.54 1.41
CA PRO A 130 59.54 31.19 0.98
C PRO A 130 60.39 32.46 0.75
N SER A 131 61.55 32.52 1.38
CA SER A 131 62.72 33.30 0.93
C SER A 131 63.99 32.67 1.49
#